data_AF-A0A8J4F8H7-F1
#
_entry.id   AF-A0A8J4F8H7-F1
#
_cell.length_a   1.000
_cell.length_b   1.000
_cell.length_c   1.000
_cell.angle_alpha   90.00
_cell.angle_beta   90.00
_cell.angle_gamma   90.00
#
_symmetry.space_group_name_H-M   'P 1'
#
loop_
_entity.id
_entity.type
_entity.pdbx_description
1 polymer ?
#
loop_
_entity_poly.entity_id
_entity_poly.type
_entity_poly.pdbx_seq_one_letter_code
_entity_poly.pdbx_strand_id
1 'polypeptide(L)'
;MSLSLGILVALVLPIGHALSSSIPNVTIYMSPSNGVLDLTWDASPYNLERQLRDLGLYVTAAYDGQPSLTRDNIPNAYVIPYQNGDTFYVSAEDMREVTSYVASGGLVLLLDAATGDGAAARAFVSQALNLRGDWYLCKRAAKPKVSNKRFVLSNIGDGVVLSDWASAFLRGADPATAASTSREAGAPWPRRLEDARLVNAHTLCLHEDSALITRPLYTVDADEMQVAAQAFGKVGVPGAVVWLGYSWKAGPQEQWGALINKIITDFAEGAYQIPTEEDAAWEPRDLGDHVVEEVASARGADLTDAVRLLLEGPGIYPPPPHHTNLPPNMFEYDGDGNENNGNNGNGNNGNGNNGNGNGNNGNGNGNNGNGNGNNGNGNGNKPIGVPRFVRRLRAAFAP
;
A
#
# COMPACT_ATOMS: atom_id res chain seq x y z
N MET A 1 45.34 -56.12 -27.19
CA MET A 1 44.05 -55.82 -26.52
C MET A 1 43.98 -54.31 -26.37
N SER A 2 43.23 -53.64 -27.25
CA SER A 2 43.02 -52.19 -27.19
C SER A 2 41.51 -51.96 -27.29
N LEU A 3 40.90 -51.57 -26.17
CA LEU A 3 39.49 -51.18 -26.09
C LEU A 3 39.46 -49.64 -26.15
N SER A 4 38.93 -49.09 -27.25
CA SER A 4 38.60 -47.67 -27.32
C SER A 4 37.22 -47.45 -26.69
N LEU A 5 37.17 -46.57 -25.70
CA LEU A 5 35.95 -46.15 -25.02
C LEU A 5 35.49 -44.83 -25.66
N GLY A 6 34.47 -44.91 -26.51
CA GLY A 6 33.83 -43.73 -27.11
C GLY A 6 32.83 -43.12 -26.15
N ILE A 7 33.07 -41.87 -25.73
CA ILE A 7 32.12 -41.07 -24.93
C ILE A 7 31.16 -40.38 -25.89
N LEU A 8 29.87 -40.73 -25.79
CA LEU A 8 28.77 -40.12 -26.53
C LEU A 8 28.22 -38.95 -25.69
N VAL A 9 28.53 -37.72 -26.09
CA VAL A 9 27.96 -36.50 -25.47
C VAL A 9 26.59 -36.27 -26.07
N ALA A 10 25.53 -36.59 -25.32
CA ALA A 10 24.16 -36.26 -25.69
C ALA A 10 23.91 -34.76 -25.49
N LEU A 11 23.82 -34.02 -26.60
CA LEU A 11 23.44 -32.62 -26.62
C LEU A 11 21.93 -32.52 -26.33
N VAL A 12 21.57 -32.28 -25.07
CA VAL A 12 20.19 -31.97 -24.68
C VAL A 12 19.89 -30.53 -25.10
N LEU A 13 19.25 -30.36 -26.26
CA LEU A 13 18.69 -29.08 -26.68
C LEU A 13 17.46 -28.79 -25.80
N PRO A 14 17.41 -27.68 -25.05
CA PRO A 14 16.18 -27.28 -24.39
C PRO A 14 15.15 -26.97 -25.47
N ILE A 15 14.03 -27.70 -25.44
CA ILE A 15 12.84 -27.38 -26.23
C ILE A 15 12.34 -26.04 -25.71
N GLY A 16 12.76 -24.97 -26.37
CA GLY A 16 12.23 -23.63 -26.17
C GLY A 16 10.73 -23.69 -26.46
N HIS A 17 9.93 -23.67 -25.40
CA HIS A 17 8.51 -23.42 -25.53
C HIS A 17 8.41 -21.98 -26.04
N ALA A 18 8.10 -21.82 -27.32
CA ALA A 18 7.73 -20.52 -27.86
C ALA A 18 6.47 -20.09 -27.10
N LEU A 19 6.65 -19.19 -26.13
CA LEU A 19 5.56 -18.55 -25.41
C LEU A 19 4.76 -17.79 -26.47
N SER A 20 3.60 -18.32 -26.85
CA SER A 20 2.62 -17.55 -27.60
C SER A 20 2.15 -16.47 -26.63
N SER A 21 2.53 -15.20 -26.85
CA SER A 21 2.07 -14.10 -26.02
C SER A 21 0.57 -13.92 -26.25
N SER A 22 -0.23 -14.62 -25.44
CA SER A 22 -1.67 -14.42 -25.43
C SER A 22 -1.95 -13.01 -24.93
N ILE A 23 -2.84 -12.29 -25.62
CA ILE A 23 -3.33 -10.98 -25.16
C ILE A 23 -3.87 -11.15 -23.73
N PRO A 24 -3.38 -10.38 -22.74
CA PRO A 24 -3.84 -10.53 -21.36
C PRO A 24 -5.36 -10.32 -21.24
N ASN A 25 -6.03 -11.25 -20.57
CA ASN A 25 -7.43 -11.15 -20.19
C ASN A 25 -7.54 -10.33 -18.90
N VAL A 26 -8.29 -9.24 -18.95
CA VAL A 26 -8.48 -8.31 -17.85
C VAL A 26 -9.96 -8.21 -17.54
N THR A 27 -10.33 -8.35 -16.27
CA THR A 27 -11.69 -8.07 -15.84
C THR A 27 -11.73 -6.81 -15.01
N ILE A 28 -12.68 -5.91 -15.28
CA ILE A 28 -12.86 -4.66 -14.54
C ILE A 28 -14.22 -4.66 -13.83
N TYR A 29 -14.23 -4.29 -12.54
CA TYR A 29 -15.47 -4.11 -11.78
C TYR A 29 -16.23 -2.89 -12.32
N MET A 30 -17.47 -3.08 -12.78
CA MET A 30 -18.30 -2.03 -13.38
C MET A 30 -19.73 -2.06 -12.82
N SER A 31 -19.91 -2.58 -11.61
CA SER A 31 -21.24 -2.72 -11.02
C SER A 31 -21.58 -1.56 -10.10
N PRO A 32 -22.67 -0.82 -10.37
CA PRO A 32 -23.21 0.12 -9.39
C PRO A 32 -23.98 -0.59 -8.27
N SER A 33 -24.18 -1.91 -8.39
CA SER A 33 -24.80 -2.69 -7.33
C SER A 33 -23.95 -2.61 -6.06
N ASN A 34 -24.61 -2.68 -4.90
CA ASN A 34 -23.98 -2.60 -3.58
C ASN A 34 -23.39 -1.22 -3.19
N GLY A 35 -23.55 -0.19 -4.03
CA GLY A 35 -23.25 1.20 -3.68
C GLY A 35 -21.76 1.53 -3.57
N VAL A 36 -20.90 0.72 -4.19
CA VAL A 36 -19.46 0.97 -4.25
C VAL A 36 -19.10 1.95 -5.36
N LEU A 37 -19.77 1.82 -6.51
CA LEU A 37 -19.66 2.72 -7.64
C LEU A 37 -20.97 3.44 -7.89
N ASP A 38 -20.88 4.73 -8.19
CA ASP A 38 -21.95 5.51 -8.78
C ASP A 38 -21.53 5.97 -10.17
N LEU A 39 -21.99 5.23 -11.17
CA LEU A 39 -21.64 5.43 -12.58
C LEU A 39 -22.45 6.56 -13.24
N THR A 40 -23.39 7.19 -12.52
CA THR A 40 -24.28 8.20 -13.09
C THR A 40 -23.65 9.59 -13.15
N TRP A 41 -22.76 9.90 -12.20
CA TRP A 41 -22.08 11.20 -12.12
C TRP A 41 -20.57 11.13 -12.30
N ASP A 42 -19.98 9.93 -12.28
CA ASP A 42 -18.53 9.76 -12.41
C ASP A 42 -18.18 8.84 -13.57
N ALA A 43 -17.52 9.41 -14.58
CA ALA A 43 -17.09 8.68 -15.76
C ALA A 43 -15.74 7.95 -15.56
N SER A 44 -15.11 8.03 -14.38
CA SER A 44 -13.79 7.43 -14.18
C SER A 44 -13.70 5.94 -14.49
N PRO A 45 -14.66 5.07 -14.10
CA PRO A 45 -14.58 3.65 -14.44
C PRO A 45 -14.64 3.41 -15.96
N TYR A 46 -15.47 4.17 -16.68
CA TYR A 46 -15.55 4.11 -18.15
C TYR A 46 -14.29 4.62 -18.84
N ASN A 47 -13.66 5.66 -18.30
CA ASN A 47 -12.39 6.17 -18.81
C ASN A 47 -11.26 5.13 -18.64
N LEU A 48 -11.24 4.44 -17.49
CA LEU A 48 -10.30 3.37 -17.23
C LEU A 48 -10.54 2.17 -18.15
N GLU A 49 -11.79 1.70 -18.28
CA GLU A 49 -12.15 0.62 -19.20
C GLU A 49 -11.70 0.95 -20.63
N ARG A 50 -12.01 2.16 -21.11
CA ARG A 50 -11.61 2.60 -22.45
C ARG A 50 -10.11 2.56 -22.61
N GLN A 51 -9.35 3.09 -21.66
CA GLN A 51 -7.89 3.08 -21.76
C GLN A 51 -7.33 1.65 -21.78
N LEU A 52 -7.85 0.73 -20.95
CA LEU A 52 -7.43 -0.67 -20.97
C LEU A 52 -7.66 -1.31 -22.36
N ARG A 53 -8.79 -1.01 -23.00
CA ARG A 53 -9.08 -1.48 -24.38
C ARG A 53 -8.17 -0.83 -25.41
N ASP A 54 -7.91 0.46 -25.30
CA ASP A 54 -7.03 1.21 -26.21
C ASP A 54 -5.57 0.74 -26.12
N LEU A 55 -5.17 0.18 -24.98
CA LEU A 55 -3.88 -0.50 -24.78
C LEU A 55 -3.80 -1.89 -25.45
N GLY A 56 -4.90 -2.38 -26.03
CA GLY A 56 -4.96 -3.68 -26.71
C GLY A 56 -5.24 -4.88 -25.81
N LEU A 57 -5.63 -4.64 -24.55
CA LEU A 57 -5.97 -5.71 -23.59
C LEU A 57 -7.36 -6.29 -23.88
N TYR A 58 -7.56 -7.58 -23.58
CA TYR A 58 -8.88 -8.20 -23.68
C TYR A 58 -9.69 -7.90 -22.42
N VAL A 59 -10.54 -6.86 -22.46
CA VAL A 59 -11.27 -6.37 -21.28
C VAL A 59 -12.69 -6.91 -21.19
N THR A 60 -13.02 -7.54 -20.07
CA THR A 60 -14.38 -7.94 -19.68
C THR A 60 -14.88 -7.04 -18.55
N ALA A 61 -16.02 -6.38 -18.73
CA ALA A 61 -16.62 -5.53 -17.70
C ALA A 61 -17.64 -6.32 -16.88
N ALA A 62 -17.51 -6.28 -15.55
CA ALA A 62 -18.40 -6.98 -14.62
C ALA A 62 -19.48 -6.01 -14.11
N TYR A 63 -20.64 -6.02 -14.77
CA TYR A 63 -21.76 -5.13 -14.46
C TYR A 63 -22.66 -5.60 -13.32
N ASP A 64 -22.57 -6.89 -12.95
CA ASP A 64 -23.46 -7.56 -11.99
C ASP A 64 -22.71 -8.01 -10.72
N GLY A 65 -21.81 -7.17 -10.23
CA GLY A 65 -21.02 -7.38 -9.00
C GLY A 65 -19.60 -7.91 -9.28
N GLN A 66 -19.04 -8.60 -8.31
CA GLN A 66 -17.74 -9.27 -8.42
C GLN A 66 -17.73 -10.24 -9.61
N PRO A 67 -16.73 -10.20 -10.49
CA PRO A 67 -16.57 -11.24 -11.51
C PRO A 67 -16.16 -12.58 -10.90
N SER A 68 -16.45 -13.68 -11.58
CA SER A 68 -15.91 -14.98 -11.21
C SER A 68 -14.38 -14.99 -11.34
N LEU A 69 -13.67 -15.26 -10.23
CA LEU A 69 -12.20 -15.31 -10.17
C LEU A 69 -11.65 -16.73 -10.04
N THR A 70 -12.53 -17.74 -9.91
CA THR A 70 -12.16 -19.13 -9.57
C THR A 70 -12.58 -20.18 -10.61
N ARG A 71 -13.17 -19.77 -11.74
CA ARG A 71 -13.76 -20.67 -12.76
C ARG A 71 -13.04 -20.61 -14.10
N ASP A 72 -13.55 -21.36 -15.08
CA ASP A 72 -13.11 -21.32 -16.47
C ASP A 72 -12.99 -19.86 -16.95
N ASN A 73 -11.81 -19.51 -17.49
CA ASN A 73 -11.42 -18.15 -17.89
C ASN A 73 -11.05 -17.17 -16.75
N ILE A 74 -10.20 -17.62 -15.81
CA ILE A 74 -9.57 -16.76 -14.80
C ILE A 74 -8.84 -15.59 -15.48
N PRO A 75 -9.13 -14.32 -15.12
CA PRO A 75 -8.44 -13.18 -15.70
C PRO A 75 -6.97 -13.12 -15.25
N ASN A 76 -6.10 -12.63 -16.12
CA ASN A 76 -4.72 -12.30 -15.75
C ASN A 76 -4.65 -11.15 -14.75
N ALA A 77 -5.58 -10.20 -14.83
CA ALA A 77 -5.71 -9.12 -13.87
C ALA A 77 -7.18 -8.78 -13.57
N TYR A 78 -7.47 -8.53 -12.30
CA TYR A 78 -8.74 -7.98 -11.83
C TYR A 78 -8.56 -6.52 -11.44
N VAL A 79 -9.27 -5.61 -12.11
CA VAL A 79 -9.15 -4.16 -11.93
C VAL A 79 -10.35 -3.63 -11.17
N ILE A 80 -10.08 -2.95 -10.07
CA ILE A 80 -11.04 -2.34 -9.17
C ILE A 80 -10.94 -0.82 -9.32
N PRO A 81 -11.93 -0.15 -9.94
CA PRO A 81 -11.87 1.29 -10.19
C PRO A 81 -11.88 2.14 -8.91
N TYR A 82 -11.66 3.43 -9.11
CA TYR A 82 -11.68 4.40 -8.03
C TYR A 82 -13.05 4.43 -7.35
N GLN A 83 -13.08 4.19 -6.04
CA GLN A 83 -14.33 4.14 -5.31
C GLN A 83 -14.93 5.53 -5.14
N ASN A 84 -16.17 5.69 -5.56
CA ASN A 84 -16.92 6.95 -5.45
C ASN A 84 -18.29 6.81 -4.78
N GLY A 85 -18.69 5.60 -4.38
CA GLY A 85 -19.86 5.34 -3.55
C GLY A 85 -19.52 5.23 -2.05
N ASP A 86 -20.57 5.00 -1.25
CA ASP A 86 -20.51 4.98 0.21
C ASP A 86 -20.04 3.64 0.79
N THR A 87 -20.11 2.56 -0.01
CA THR A 87 -19.70 1.21 0.41
C THR A 87 -18.27 0.91 -0.03
N PHE A 88 -17.47 0.30 0.86
CA PHE A 88 -16.14 -0.17 0.51
C PHE A 88 -16.20 -1.49 -0.29
N TYR A 89 -15.26 -1.68 -1.22
CA TYR A 89 -15.14 -2.93 -1.97
C TYR A 89 -15.11 -4.17 -1.08
N VAL A 90 -14.40 -4.12 0.06
CA VAL A 90 -14.34 -5.22 1.03
C VAL A 90 -15.69 -5.66 1.59
N SER A 91 -16.70 -4.80 1.53
CA SER A 91 -18.06 -5.10 1.99
C SER A 91 -18.97 -5.60 0.87
N ALA A 92 -18.61 -5.34 -0.39
CA ALA A 92 -19.40 -5.70 -1.56
C ALA A 92 -18.89 -6.96 -2.28
N GLU A 93 -17.59 -7.24 -2.15
CA GLU A 93 -16.91 -8.38 -2.74
C GLU A 93 -16.89 -9.58 -1.79
N ASP A 94 -16.94 -10.81 -2.33
CA ASP A 94 -16.52 -12.00 -1.60
C ASP A 94 -14.99 -12.04 -1.53
N MET A 95 -14.47 -11.46 -0.45
CA MET A 95 -13.04 -11.40 -0.20
C MET A 95 -12.38 -12.79 -0.07
N ARG A 96 -13.14 -13.88 0.16
CA ARG A 96 -12.58 -15.24 0.14
C ARG A 96 -12.22 -15.67 -1.28
N GLU A 97 -13.05 -15.31 -2.26
CA GLU A 97 -12.77 -15.55 -3.67
C GLU A 97 -11.58 -14.68 -4.14
N VAL A 98 -11.53 -13.40 -3.75
CA VAL A 98 -10.36 -12.53 -4.03
C VAL A 98 -9.08 -13.11 -3.43
N THR A 99 -9.13 -13.56 -2.17
CA THR A 99 -7.98 -14.18 -1.50
C THR A 99 -7.53 -15.44 -2.23
N SER A 100 -8.48 -16.30 -2.64
CA SER A 100 -8.17 -17.51 -3.40
C SER A 100 -7.53 -17.18 -4.76
N TYR A 101 -8.03 -16.15 -5.43
CA TYR A 101 -7.51 -15.68 -6.72
C TYR A 101 -6.06 -15.19 -6.59
N VAL A 102 -5.77 -14.34 -5.60
CA VAL A 102 -4.41 -13.87 -5.32
C VAL A 102 -3.50 -15.05 -4.90
N ALA A 103 -3.99 -15.96 -4.05
CA ALA A 103 -3.27 -17.17 -3.67
C ALA A 103 -2.95 -18.10 -4.86
N SER A 104 -3.75 -18.07 -5.93
CA SER A 104 -3.50 -18.84 -7.16
C SER A 104 -2.65 -18.11 -8.21
N GLY A 105 -2.12 -16.92 -7.89
CA GLY A 105 -1.28 -16.16 -8.81
C GLY A 105 -2.03 -15.06 -9.55
N GLY A 106 -3.17 -14.61 -9.04
CA GLY A 106 -3.92 -13.49 -9.60
C GLY A 106 -3.31 -12.13 -9.24
N LEU A 107 -3.46 -11.17 -10.15
CA LEU A 107 -3.12 -9.77 -9.93
C LEU A 107 -4.39 -8.96 -9.69
N VAL A 108 -4.44 -8.20 -8.60
CA VAL A 108 -5.48 -7.20 -8.37
C VAL A 108 -4.90 -5.80 -8.51
N LEU A 109 -5.46 -4.99 -9.40
CA LEU A 109 -5.17 -3.55 -9.48
C LEU A 109 -6.28 -2.79 -8.76
N LEU A 110 -5.94 -2.16 -7.64
CA LEU A 110 -6.87 -1.40 -6.80
C LEU A 110 -6.62 0.10 -6.98
N LEU A 111 -7.61 0.83 -7.47
CA LEU A 111 -7.57 2.29 -7.44
C LEU A 111 -8.07 2.81 -6.09
N ASP A 112 -7.61 3.99 -5.71
CA ASP A 112 -7.91 4.58 -4.40
C ASP A 112 -9.41 4.86 -4.16
N ALA A 113 -9.77 5.24 -2.94
CA ALA A 113 -11.12 5.66 -2.59
C ALA A 113 -11.21 7.18 -2.42
N ALA A 114 -12.39 7.75 -2.70
CA ALA A 114 -12.67 9.18 -2.47
C ALA A 114 -12.43 9.63 -1.02
N THR A 115 -12.72 8.74 -0.08
CA THR A 115 -12.80 9.01 1.35
C THR A 115 -12.07 7.93 2.16
N GLY A 116 -11.86 8.19 3.45
CA GLY A 116 -11.40 7.17 4.40
C GLY A 116 -9.90 7.11 4.67
N ASP A 117 -9.09 8.06 4.19
CA ASP A 117 -7.67 8.19 4.57
C ASP A 117 -6.87 6.87 4.45
N GLY A 118 -6.99 6.21 3.29
CA GLY A 118 -6.36 4.91 3.01
C GLY A 118 -7.03 3.70 3.67
N ALA A 119 -8.10 3.87 4.46
CA ALA A 119 -8.79 2.75 5.13
C ALA A 119 -9.35 1.71 4.16
N ALA A 120 -9.88 2.14 3.01
CA ALA A 120 -10.39 1.24 1.98
C ALA A 120 -9.27 0.36 1.41
N ALA A 121 -8.13 0.95 1.05
CA ALA A 121 -6.96 0.23 0.56
C ALA A 121 -6.41 -0.74 1.61
N ARG A 122 -6.21 -0.27 2.85
CA ARG A 122 -5.75 -1.10 3.97
C ARG A 122 -6.64 -2.32 4.20
N ALA A 123 -7.96 -2.11 4.30
CA ALA A 123 -8.90 -3.18 4.54
C ALA A 123 -8.91 -4.20 3.38
N PHE A 124 -8.84 -3.72 2.14
CA PHE A 124 -8.83 -4.58 0.96
C PHE A 124 -7.56 -5.42 0.89
N VAL A 125 -6.39 -4.79 1.03
CA VAL A 125 -5.09 -5.47 0.99
C VAL A 125 -4.97 -6.49 2.13
N SER A 126 -5.38 -6.12 3.36
CA SER A 126 -5.38 -7.05 4.49
C SER A 126 -6.21 -8.30 4.22
N GLN A 127 -7.41 -8.15 3.65
CA GLN A 127 -8.26 -9.30 3.36
C GLN A 127 -7.74 -10.10 2.17
N ALA A 128 -7.40 -9.46 1.05
CA ALA A 128 -6.93 -10.12 -0.18
C ALA A 128 -5.63 -10.93 0.03
N LEU A 129 -4.72 -10.48 0.89
CA LEU A 129 -3.49 -11.19 1.24
C LEU A 129 -3.58 -11.95 2.57
N ASN A 130 -4.77 -12.01 3.18
CA ASN A 130 -5.02 -12.67 4.47
C ASN A 130 -3.97 -12.28 5.54
N LEU A 131 -3.74 -10.97 5.67
CA LEU A 131 -2.76 -10.40 6.59
C LEU A 131 -3.25 -10.47 8.05
N ARG A 132 -2.31 -10.53 8.98
CA ARG A 132 -2.59 -10.50 10.43
C ARG A 132 -1.86 -9.35 11.13
N GLY A 133 -2.56 -8.68 12.04
CA GLY A 133 -2.03 -7.52 12.76
C GLY A 133 -2.54 -6.20 12.19
N ASP A 134 -1.94 -5.11 12.66
CA ASP A 134 -2.34 -3.74 12.36
C ASP A 134 -1.43 -3.07 11.30
N TRP A 135 -1.95 -1.99 10.70
CA TRP A 135 -1.20 -1.09 9.82
C TRP A 135 -0.52 0.01 10.63
N TYR A 136 0.78 0.21 10.43
CA TYR A 136 1.52 1.32 11.03
C TYR A 136 1.32 2.62 10.25
N LEU A 137 1.49 2.53 8.94
CA LEU A 137 1.36 3.63 7.97
C LEU A 137 0.53 3.13 6.79
N CYS A 138 -0.21 4.03 6.15
CA CYS A 138 -0.93 3.92 4.88
C CYS A 138 -2.05 4.96 4.92
N LYS A 139 -1.66 6.23 5.09
CA LYS A 139 -2.58 7.37 5.21
C LYS A 139 -2.42 8.24 3.98
N ARG A 140 -3.47 8.93 3.59
CA ARG A 140 -3.40 9.89 2.49
C ARG A 140 -2.45 11.02 2.90
N ALA A 141 -1.44 11.28 2.07
CA ALA A 141 -0.55 12.40 2.29
C ALA A 141 -1.37 13.70 2.29
N ALA A 142 -1.26 14.46 3.39
CA ALA A 142 -2.08 15.64 3.58
C ALA A 142 -1.71 16.73 2.56
N LYS A 143 -2.68 17.22 1.78
CA LYS A 143 -2.49 18.42 0.95
C LYS A 143 -2.25 19.61 1.89
N PRO A 144 -1.18 20.43 1.70
CA PRO A 144 -0.90 21.54 2.59
C PRO A 144 -2.08 22.49 2.62
N LYS A 145 -2.59 22.77 3.83
CA LYS A 145 -3.36 23.98 4.07
C LYS A 145 -2.39 25.15 3.95
N VAL A 146 -2.83 26.22 3.29
CA VAL A 146 -2.02 27.38 2.83
C VAL A 146 -1.44 28.24 3.98
N SER A 147 -1.08 27.67 5.13
CA SER A 147 -0.56 28.41 6.28
C SER A 147 0.66 27.71 6.89
N ASN A 148 1.82 28.26 6.53
CA ASN A 148 3.09 28.30 7.27
C ASN A 148 3.46 27.05 8.09
N LYS A 149 4.14 26.14 7.39
CA LYS A 149 4.98 25.01 7.83
C LYS A 149 4.30 23.65 8.01
N ARG A 150 4.98 22.68 7.37
CA ARG A 150 5.09 21.23 7.61
C ARG A 150 4.17 20.34 6.75
N PHE A 151 4.83 19.43 6.04
CA PHE A 151 4.39 18.58 4.92
C PHE A 151 3.86 19.37 3.72
N VAL A 152 4.81 19.96 3.02
CA VAL A 152 4.61 20.41 1.65
C VAL A 152 4.53 19.11 0.84
N LEU A 153 3.30 18.60 0.59
CA LEU A 153 3.05 18.17 -0.78
C LEU A 153 3.35 19.46 -1.54
N SER A 154 4.56 19.57 -2.11
CA SER A 154 4.78 20.46 -3.22
C SER A 154 3.55 20.28 -4.08
N ASN A 155 3.00 21.35 -4.67
CA ASN A 155 2.14 21.13 -5.83
C ASN A 155 2.77 19.98 -6.61
N ILE A 156 2.05 18.90 -6.93
CA ILE A 156 2.63 17.67 -7.52
C ILE A 156 3.35 17.98 -8.88
N GLY A 157 3.61 19.25 -9.21
CA GLY A 157 4.54 19.72 -10.21
C GLY A 157 6.00 19.33 -10.00
N ASP A 158 6.40 18.70 -8.88
CA ASP A 158 7.71 18.01 -8.81
C ASP A 158 7.67 16.64 -9.53
N GLY A 159 6.47 16.16 -9.88
CA GLY A 159 6.24 14.95 -10.67
C GLY A 159 6.28 13.68 -9.83
N VAL A 160 5.68 12.62 -10.36
CA VAL A 160 5.70 11.29 -9.77
C VAL A 160 6.77 10.47 -10.50
N VAL A 161 7.74 9.93 -9.78
CA VAL A 161 8.94 9.28 -10.34
C VAL A 161 8.97 7.79 -10.05
N LEU A 162 9.50 7.01 -10.98
CA LEU A 162 9.73 5.57 -10.79
C LEU A 162 10.73 5.35 -9.66
N SER A 163 10.42 4.46 -8.73
CA SER A 163 11.33 4.09 -7.65
C SER A 163 12.31 3.00 -8.08
N ASP A 164 13.41 2.85 -7.34
CA ASP A 164 14.34 1.74 -7.52
C ASP A 164 13.72 0.37 -7.16
N TRP A 165 12.67 0.39 -6.32
CA TRP A 165 11.96 -0.81 -5.85
C TRP A 165 11.07 -1.47 -6.91
N ALA A 166 10.72 -0.77 -7.99
CA ALA A 166 9.90 -1.34 -9.06
C ALA A 166 10.51 -2.61 -9.67
N SER A 167 11.85 -2.69 -9.72
CA SER A 167 12.61 -3.83 -10.27
C SER A 167 12.57 -5.08 -9.41
N ALA A 168 12.37 -4.90 -8.10
CA ALA A 168 12.15 -6.01 -7.19
C ALA A 168 10.74 -6.60 -7.35
N PHE A 169 9.76 -5.82 -7.81
CA PHE A 169 8.38 -6.28 -8.02
C PHE A 169 8.23 -7.10 -9.32
N LEU A 170 8.64 -6.53 -10.46
CA LEU A 170 8.61 -7.21 -11.76
C LEU A 170 10.01 -7.24 -12.37
N ARG A 171 10.45 -8.43 -12.85
CA ARG A 171 11.75 -8.57 -13.53
C ARG A 171 11.83 -7.63 -14.74
N GLY A 172 12.97 -6.98 -14.91
CA GLY A 172 13.19 -6.07 -16.03
C GLY A 172 12.70 -4.63 -15.79
N ALA A 173 12.31 -4.26 -14.57
CA ALA A 173 12.03 -2.86 -14.24
C ALA A 173 13.26 -2.00 -13.92
N ASP A 174 14.47 -2.45 -14.26
CA ASP A 174 15.68 -1.69 -13.94
C ASP A 174 15.62 -0.29 -14.59
N PRO A 175 15.60 0.81 -13.80
CA PRO A 175 15.48 2.17 -14.30
C PRO A 175 16.62 2.56 -15.27
N ALA A 176 17.78 1.90 -15.17
CA ALA A 176 18.90 2.08 -16.09
C ALA A 176 18.67 1.45 -17.47
N THR A 177 17.89 0.36 -17.54
CA THR A 177 17.62 -0.38 -18.79
C THR A 177 16.33 0.03 -19.50
N ALA A 178 15.51 0.91 -18.92
CA ALA A 178 14.29 1.45 -19.53
C ALA A 178 14.49 2.14 -20.91
N ALA A 179 15.73 2.38 -21.33
CA ALA A 179 16.09 2.94 -22.65
C ALA A 179 16.62 1.88 -23.66
N SER A 180 16.66 0.60 -23.30
CA SER A 180 17.22 -0.47 -24.13
C SER A 180 16.19 -1.04 -25.11
N THR A 181 16.49 -0.95 -26.41
CA THR A 181 15.64 -1.26 -27.57
C THR A 181 15.54 -2.76 -27.91
N SER A 182 15.65 -3.66 -26.92
CA SER A 182 15.47 -5.10 -27.19
C SER A 182 13.98 -5.39 -27.46
N ARG A 183 13.69 -5.65 -28.74
CA ARG A 183 12.38 -5.86 -29.36
C ARG A 183 11.55 -7.06 -28.83
N GLU A 184 12.02 -7.71 -27.76
CA GLU A 184 11.41 -8.87 -27.11
C GLU A 184 10.98 -8.62 -25.65
N ALA A 185 11.32 -7.46 -25.07
CA ALA A 185 10.87 -7.10 -23.72
C ALA A 185 9.62 -6.21 -23.81
N GLY A 186 8.60 -6.47 -22.98
CA GLY A 186 7.38 -5.67 -22.90
C GLY A 186 7.64 -4.16 -22.71
N ALA A 187 6.57 -3.36 -22.77
CA ALA A 187 6.66 -1.89 -22.70
C ALA A 187 7.58 -1.41 -21.54
N PRO A 188 8.49 -0.45 -21.75
CA PRO A 188 9.37 0.01 -20.68
C PRO A 188 8.57 0.69 -19.56
N TRP A 189 9.10 0.65 -18.33
CA TRP A 189 8.50 1.39 -17.22
C TRP A 189 8.54 2.90 -17.49
N PRO A 190 7.41 3.61 -17.35
CA PRO A 190 7.39 5.07 -17.38
C PRO A 190 8.31 5.63 -16.30
N ARG A 191 9.29 6.46 -16.67
CA ARG A 191 10.19 7.09 -15.67
C ARG A 191 9.49 8.13 -14.81
N ARG A 192 8.48 8.78 -15.38
CA ARG A 192 7.66 9.79 -14.72
C ARG A 192 6.20 9.55 -15.08
N LEU A 193 5.29 9.80 -14.15
CA LEU A 193 3.85 9.82 -14.40
C LEU A 193 3.36 11.26 -14.48
N GLU A 194 2.26 11.48 -15.20
CA GLU A 194 1.68 12.81 -15.30
C GLU A 194 1.20 13.30 -13.92
N ASP A 195 1.55 14.54 -13.61
CA ASP A 195 0.92 15.29 -12.52
C ASP A 195 -0.51 15.65 -12.95
N ALA A 196 -1.44 14.78 -12.59
CA ALA A 196 -2.85 15.10 -12.64
C ALA A 196 -3.31 15.60 -11.27
N ARG A 197 -4.18 16.62 -11.25
CA ARG A 197 -4.81 17.18 -10.02
C ARG A 197 -5.54 16.13 -9.14
N LEU A 198 -5.75 14.95 -9.70
CA LEU A 198 -6.49 13.83 -9.15
C LEU A 198 -5.61 12.63 -8.79
N VAL A 199 -4.29 12.80 -8.77
CA VAL A 199 -3.37 11.83 -8.18
C VAL A 199 -3.46 11.98 -6.66
N ASN A 200 -3.74 10.87 -5.99
CA ASN A 200 -3.59 10.72 -4.57
C ASN A 200 -2.23 10.11 -4.27
N ALA A 201 -1.53 10.65 -3.28
CA ALA A 201 -0.36 10.01 -2.69
C ALA A 201 -0.71 9.56 -1.28
N HIS A 202 -0.18 8.41 -0.86
CA HIS A 202 -0.24 7.92 0.51
C HIS A 202 1.14 8.00 1.15
N THR A 203 1.22 8.01 2.47
CA THR A 203 2.44 7.59 3.16
C THR A 203 2.76 6.16 2.76
N LEU A 204 4.04 5.79 2.68
CA LEU A 204 4.45 4.39 2.50
C LEU A 204 3.63 3.47 3.42
N CYS A 205 2.93 2.50 2.84
CA CYS A 205 2.09 1.61 3.63
C CYS A 205 2.95 0.53 4.29
N LEU A 206 2.84 0.39 5.62
CA LEU A 206 3.62 -0.56 6.44
C LEU A 206 2.68 -1.32 7.38
N HIS A 207 2.96 -2.60 7.62
CA HIS A 207 2.07 -3.52 8.35
C HIS A 207 2.83 -4.44 9.31
N GLU A 208 2.16 -4.92 10.36
CA GLU A 208 2.72 -5.83 11.37
C GLU A 208 3.06 -7.24 10.83
N ASP A 209 2.28 -7.74 9.87
CA ASP A 209 2.51 -9.05 9.25
C ASP A 209 3.89 -9.11 8.61
N SER A 210 4.78 -9.88 9.23
CA SER A 210 6.16 -10.08 8.79
C SER A 210 6.30 -10.75 7.42
N ALA A 211 5.24 -11.37 6.90
CA ALA A 211 5.25 -11.97 5.57
C ALA A 211 4.80 -10.98 4.49
N LEU A 212 4.29 -9.79 4.85
CA LEU A 212 3.95 -8.77 3.87
C LEU A 212 5.23 -8.12 3.31
N ILE A 213 5.23 -7.93 1.99
CA ILE A 213 6.25 -7.20 1.25
C ILE A 213 5.59 -6.01 0.59
N THR A 214 6.23 -4.85 0.71
CA THR A 214 5.70 -3.58 0.20
C THR A 214 6.73 -2.93 -0.70
N ARG A 215 6.35 -2.68 -1.95
CA ARG A 215 7.24 -2.04 -2.92
C ARG A 215 6.61 -0.72 -3.38
N PRO A 216 7.12 0.45 -2.95
CA PRO A 216 6.68 1.70 -3.54
C PRO A 216 7.08 1.65 -5.01
N LEU A 217 6.14 1.68 -5.95
CA LEU A 217 6.48 1.63 -7.39
C LEU A 217 6.81 3.03 -7.91
N TYR A 218 6.06 4.01 -7.41
CA TYR A 218 6.23 5.41 -7.76
C TYR A 218 6.10 6.29 -6.54
N THR A 219 7.03 7.23 -6.39
CA THR A 219 7.08 8.20 -5.29
C THR A 219 6.91 9.61 -5.80
N VAL A 220 6.59 10.54 -4.90
CA VAL A 220 6.66 11.97 -5.19
C VAL A 220 8.14 12.36 -5.27
N ASP A 221 8.53 13.09 -6.32
CA ASP A 221 9.92 13.54 -6.48
C ASP A 221 10.36 14.33 -5.23
N ALA A 222 11.56 14.04 -4.73
CA ALA A 222 12.12 14.52 -3.47
C ALA A 222 11.40 14.12 -2.15
N ASP A 223 10.38 13.24 -2.18
CA ASP A 223 9.77 12.66 -0.98
C ASP A 223 9.41 11.17 -1.19
N GLU A 224 10.37 10.30 -0.88
CA GLU A 224 10.23 8.84 -1.02
C GLU A 224 9.19 8.23 -0.07
N MET A 225 8.82 8.94 1.00
CA MET A 225 7.80 8.49 1.95
C MET A 225 6.39 8.71 1.41
N GLN A 226 6.24 9.47 0.32
CA GLN A 226 4.96 9.68 -0.36
C GLN A 226 4.88 8.86 -1.64
N VAL A 227 3.99 7.88 -1.64
CA VAL A 227 3.81 6.92 -2.73
C VAL A 227 2.56 7.24 -3.53
N ALA A 228 2.68 7.26 -4.86
CA ALA A 228 1.55 7.42 -5.78
C ALA A 228 1.11 6.08 -6.39
N ALA A 229 1.95 5.05 -6.28
CA ALA A 229 1.62 3.66 -6.58
C ALA A 229 2.46 2.74 -5.69
N GLN A 230 1.86 1.68 -5.16
CA GLN A 230 2.52 0.74 -4.27
C GLN A 230 2.03 -0.68 -4.53
N ALA A 231 2.96 -1.63 -4.66
CA ALA A 231 2.66 -3.05 -4.76
C ALA A 231 2.75 -3.73 -3.39
N PHE A 232 1.88 -4.71 -3.20
CA PHE A 232 1.77 -5.54 -2.01
C PHE A 232 1.87 -7.01 -2.44
N GLY A 233 2.89 -7.69 -1.91
CA GLY A 233 3.07 -9.12 -2.05
C GLY A 233 3.09 -9.79 -0.68
N LYS A 234 2.98 -11.11 -0.65
CA LYS A 234 3.14 -11.89 0.59
C LYS A 234 4.07 -13.07 0.33
N VAL A 235 4.92 -13.39 1.29
CA VAL A 235 5.86 -14.51 1.18
C VAL A 235 5.12 -15.80 0.81
N GLY A 236 5.60 -16.46 -0.24
CA GLY A 236 5.02 -17.71 -0.75
C GLY A 236 3.66 -17.55 -1.47
N VAL A 237 3.14 -16.34 -1.61
CA VAL A 237 1.90 -16.05 -2.35
C VAL A 237 2.24 -15.63 -3.77
N PRO A 238 1.85 -16.40 -4.81
CA PRO A 238 2.21 -16.12 -6.19
C PRO A 238 1.48 -14.93 -6.81
N GLY A 239 0.44 -14.40 -6.16
CA GLY A 239 -0.29 -13.22 -6.59
C GLY A 239 0.17 -11.94 -5.93
N ALA A 240 -0.42 -10.82 -6.34
CA ALA A 240 -0.15 -9.50 -5.78
C ALA A 240 -1.37 -8.58 -5.83
N VAL A 241 -1.34 -7.55 -4.99
CA VAL A 241 -2.24 -6.40 -5.07
C VAL A 241 -1.40 -5.17 -5.39
N VAL A 242 -1.79 -4.36 -6.37
CA VAL A 242 -1.14 -3.08 -6.66
C VAL A 242 -2.14 -1.96 -6.48
N TRP A 243 -1.81 -1.00 -5.62
CA TRP A 243 -2.58 0.21 -5.44
C TRP A 243 -2.10 1.33 -6.37
N LEU A 244 -3.03 2.04 -6.98
CA LEU A 244 -2.77 3.17 -7.87
C LEU A 244 -3.51 4.44 -7.40
N GLY A 245 -2.78 5.53 -7.30
CA GLY A 245 -3.29 6.82 -6.82
C GLY A 245 -4.03 7.65 -7.86
N TYR A 246 -3.96 7.31 -9.15
CA TYR A 246 -4.70 8.03 -10.18
C TYR A 246 -6.13 7.50 -10.33
N SER A 247 -7.11 8.41 -10.39
CA SER A 247 -8.54 8.07 -10.37
C SER A 247 -9.21 8.04 -11.74
N TRP A 248 -8.53 8.39 -12.84
CA TRP A 248 -9.14 8.49 -14.18
C TRP A 248 -10.31 9.48 -14.35
N LYS A 249 -10.65 10.30 -13.34
CA LYS A 249 -11.74 11.29 -13.49
C LYS A 249 -11.41 12.39 -14.49
N ALA A 250 -10.13 12.72 -14.68
CA ALA A 250 -9.68 13.65 -15.73
C ALA A 250 -9.52 12.97 -17.11
N GLY A 251 -9.89 11.70 -17.23
CA GLY A 251 -9.73 10.91 -18.45
C GLY A 251 -8.44 10.08 -18.48
N PRO A 252 -8.20 9.34 -19.58
CA PRO A 252 -6.96 8.60 -19.80
C PRO A 252 -5.73 9.51 -19.72
N GLN A 253 -4.64 8.98 -19.15
CA GLN A 253 -3.31 9.63 -19.14
C GLN A 253 -2.29 8.65 -19.70
N GLU A 254 -1.37 9.09 -20.54
CA GLU A 254 -0.49 8.23 -21.32
C GLU A 254 0.45 7.42 -20.44
N GLN A 255 1.17 8.05 -19.50
CA GLN A 255 2.14 7.37 -18.64
C GLN A 255 1.44 6.50 -17.59
N TRP A 256 0.31 6.94 -17.03
CA TRP A 256 -0.51 6.07 -16.17
C TRP A 256 -1.06 4.85 -16.92
N GLY A 257 -1.47 5.01 -18.18
CA GLY A 257 -1.87 3.91 -19.04
C GLY A 257 -0.71 2.96 -19.34
N ALA A 258 0.46 3.50 -19.65
CA ALA A 258 1.67 2.72 -19.89
C ALA A 258 2.10 1.93 -18.64
N LEU A 259 1.96 2.51 -17.45
CA LEU A 259 2.19 1.82 -16.17
C LEU A 259 1.24 0.62 -16.01
N ILE A 260 -0.07 0.82 -16.18
CA ILE A 260 -1.04 -0.28 -16.05
C ILE A 260 -0.76 -1.37 -17.09
N ASN A 261 -0.50 -0.98 -18.34
CA ASN A 261 -0.18 -1.93 -19.39
C ASN A 261 1.07 -2.76 -19.05
N LYS A 262 2.10 -2.09 -18.53
CA LYS A 262 3.35 -2.72 -18.10
C LYS A 262 3.09 -3.74 -16.99
N ILE A 263 2.40 -3.33 -15.91
CA ILE A 263 2.11 -4.23 -14.80
C ILE A 263 1.30 -5.45 -15.28
N ILE A 264 0.22 -5.25 -16.04
CA ILE A 264 -0.66 -6.34 -16.48
C ILE A 264 0.09 -7.30 -17.41
N THR A 265 0.80 -6.78 -18.41
CA THR A 265 1.48 -7.59 -19.43
C THR A 265 2.61 -8.40 -18.81
N ASP A 266 3.50 -7.76 -18.05
CA ASP A 266 4.61 -8.44 -17.39
C ASP A 266 4.13 -9.49 -16.37
N PHE A 267 3.07 -9.17 -15.63
CA PHE A 267 2.51 -10.12 -14.68
C PHE A 267 1.91 -11.33 -15.41
N ALA A 268 1.18 -11.11 -16.51
CA ALA A 268 0.64 -12.19 -17.35
C ALA A 268 1.74 -13.05 -18.00
N GLU A 269 2.91 -12.46 -18.27
CA GLU A 269 4.11 -13.15 -18.78
C GLU A 269 4.91 -13.84 -17.67
N GLY A 270 4.50 -13.74 -16.40
CA GLY A 270 5.15 -14.39 -15.26
C GLY A 270 6.41 -13.67 -14.77
N ALA A 271 6.55 -12.37 -15.04
CA ALA A 271 7.68 -11.56 -14.57
C ALA A 271 7.62 -11.22 -13.07
N TYR A 272 6.46 -11.44 -12.41
CA TYR A 272 6.30 -11.21 -10.97
C TYR A 272 7.17 -12.17 -10.17
N GLN A 273 7.94 -11.59 -9.25
CA GLN A 273 8.81 -12.35 -8.36
C GLN A 273 8.06 -12.63 -7.08
N ILE A 274 7.73 -13.90 -6.87
CA ILE A 274 7.10 -14.36 -5.63
C ILE A 274 8.04 -14.02 -4.48
N PRO A 275 7.61 -13.21 -3.50
CA PRO A 275 8.51 -12.83 -2.43
C PRO A 275 8.89 -14.03 -1.57
N THR A 276 10.13 -14.03 -1.12
CA THR A 276 10.73 -15.05 -0.27
C THR A 276 10.88 -14.55 1.17
N GLU A 277 11.17 -15.46 2.10
CA GLU A 277 11.47 -15.08 3.48
C GLU A 277 12.70 -14.17 3.58
N GLU A 278 13.66 -14.32 2.66
CA GLU A 278 14.84 -13.45 2.57
C GLU A 278 14.42 -12.02 2.20
N ASP A 279 13.56 -11.85 1.21
CA ASP A 279 13.04 -10.52 0.83
C ASP A 279 12.35 -9.83 2.01
N ALA A 280 11.64 -10.59 2.85
CA ALA A 280 10.94 -10.08 4.03
C ALA A 280 11.85 -9.73 5.20
N ALA A 281 13.05 -10.31 5.24
CA ALA A 281 14.08 -9.97 6.20
C ALA A 281 14.80 -8.66 5.82
N TRP A 282 14.91 -8.36 4.52
CA TRP A 282 15.53 -7.14 4.00
C TRP A 282 14.62 -5.91 3.97
N GLU A 283 13.29 -6.10 4.10
CA GLU A 283 12.38 -4.98 4.29
C GLU A 283 12.85 -4.14 5.48
N PRO A 284 13.00 -2.81 5.35
CA PRO A 284 13.41 -1.94 6.44
C PRO A 284 12.38 -1.96 7.58
N ARG A 285 12.43 -2.97 8.45
CA ARG A 285 11.62 -3.05 9.67
C ARG A 285 12.08 -2.03 10.70
N ASP A 286 13.32 -1.57 10.57
CA ASP A 286 13.93 -0.49 11.37
C ASP A 286 13.52 0.92 10.93
N LEU A 287 12.43 1.06 10.16
CA LEU A 287 11.72 2.33 10.06
C LEU A 287 11.12 2.77 11.42
N GLY A 288 11.29 1.99 12.50
CA GLY A 288 11.00 2.42 13.87
C GLY A 288 11.54 3.83 14.18
N ASP A 289 12.73 4.20 13.70
CA ASP A 289 13.27 5.55 13.89
C ASP A 289 12.50 6.64 13.10
N HIS A 290 12.00 6.31 11.91
CA HIS A 290 11.18 7.21 11.09
C HIS A 290 9.73 7.28 11.58
N VAL A 291 9.18 6.17 12.07
CA VAL A 291 7.87 6.10 12.72
C VAL A 291 7.89 6.89 14.03
N VAL A 292 8.99 6.87 14.78
CA VAL A 292 9.16 7.72 15.98
C VAL A 292 9.16 9.20 15.61
N GLU A 293 9.86 9.59 14.54
CA GLU A 293 9.87 10.99 14.08
C GLU A 293 8.49 11.43 13.55
N GLU A 294 7.78 10.56 12.84
CA GLU A 294 6.43 10.81 12.31
C GLU A 294 5.36 10.81 13.42
N VAL A 295 5.41 9.89 14.39
CA VAL A 295 4.50 9.87 15.55
C VAL A 295 4.75 11.09 16.45
N ALA A 296 6.01 11.46 16.68
CA ALA A 296 6.36 12.67 17.42
C ALA A 296 5.86 13.94 16.72
N SER A 297 5.90 13.99 15.38
CA SER A 297 5.44 15.15 14.61
C SER A 297 3.93 15.17 14.33
N ALA A 298 3.25 14.03 14.28
CA ALA A 298 1.80 13.91 14.08
C ALA A 298 0.98 14.15 15.36
N ARG A 299 1.54 13.87 16.54
CA ARG A 299 0.82 14.05 17.82
C ARG A 299 1.06 15.38 18.51
N GLY A 300 2.04 16.18 18.07
CA GLY A 300 2.50 17.35 18.83
C GLY A 300 2.88 17.00 20.28
N ALA A 301 3.10 15.71 20.54
CA ALA A 301 3.33 15.15 21.85
C ALA A 301 4.83 15.16 22.14
N ASP A 302 5.14 15.36 23.42
CA ASP A 302 6.49 15.32 23.95
C ASP A 302 7.16 14.01 23.51
N LEU A 303 8.37 14.12 22.93
CA LEU A 303 9.16 13.00 22.40
C LEU A 303 9.29 11.85 23.41
N THR A 304 9.16 12.16 24.70
CA THR A 304 9.24 11.21 25.81
C THR A 304 8.13 10.16 25.79
N ASP A 305 6.89 10.49 25.39
CA ASP A 305 5.77 9.53 25.37
C ASP A 305 5.85 8.56 24.18
N ALA A 306 6.33 9.04 23.02
CA ALA A 306 6.55 8.20 21.84
C ALA A 306 7.69 7.19 22.08
N VAL A 307 8.79 7.63 22.70
CA VAL A 307 9.93 6.78 23.07
C VAL A 307 9.54 5.79 24.17
N ARG A 308 8.70 6.19 25.12
CA ARG A 308 8.24 5.32 26.21
C ARG A 308 7.31 4.20 25.72
N LEU A 309 6.43 4.48 24.76
CA LEU A 309 5.59 3.46 24.12
C LEU A 309 6.44 2.44 23.33
N LEU A 310 7.55 2.89 22.73
CA LEU A 310 8.49 2.02 22.00
C LEU A 310 9.32 1.14 22.96
N LEU A 311 9.72 1.68 24.12
CA LEU A 311 10.51 0.96 25.13
C LEU A 311 9.66 0.03 26.02
N GLU A 312 8.34 0.23 26.11
CA GLU A 312 7.42 -0.61 26.88
C GLU A 312 6.76 -1.73 26.04
N GLY A 313 7.09 -1.83 24.74
CA GLY A 313 6.69 -2.96 23.89
C GLY A 313 7.39 -4.27 24.29
N PRO A 314 6.71 -5.43 24.22
CA PRO A 314 7.28 -6.69 24.69
C PRO A 314 8.39 -7.18 23.76
N GLY A 315 9.63 -6.88 24.16
CA GLY A 315 10.77 -7.79 24.04
C GLY A 315 11.65 -7.64 22.80
N ILE A 316 12.67 -6.77 22.87
CA ILE A 316 13.99 -6.99 22.24
C ILE A 316 15.07 -6.38 23.16
N TYR A 317 15.36 -7.03 24.28
CA TYR A 317 16.68 -6.92 24.90
C TYR A 317 17.01 -8.26 25.54
N PRO A 318 18.05 -8.98 25.09
CA PRO A 318 18.53 -10.14 25.83
C PRO A 318 18.99 -9.66 27.20
N PRO A 319 18.60 -10.32 28.31
CA PRO A 319 19.10 -9.96 29.62
C PRO A 319 20.63 -10.04 29.62
N PRO A 320 21.33 -9.08 30.25
CA PRO A 320 22.79 -9.07 30.27
C PRO A 320 23.33 -10.38 30.86
N PRO A 321 24.48 -10.89 30.36
CA PRO A 321 25.05 -12.13 30.87
C PRO A 321 25.34 -12.00 32.37
N HIS A 322 24.72 -12.87 33.16
CA HIS A 322 25.05 -13.02 34.57
C HIS A 322 26.50 -13.52 34.67
N HIS A 323 27.41 -12.60 35.02
CA HIS A 323 28.76 -12.94 35.47
C HIS A 323 28.64 -13.68 36.81
N THR A 324 28.70 -15.01 36.76
CA THR A 324 28.95 -15.85 37.93
C THR A 324 30.45 -15.84 38.22
N ASN A 325 30.88 -14.95 39.10
CA ASN A 325 32.17 -15.06 39.78
C ASN A 325 32.10 -14.26 41.08
N LEU A 326 32.10 -14.97 42.22
CA LEU A 326 32.83 -14.70 43.47
C LEU A 326 32.49 -15.81 44.51
N PRO A 327 33.32 -16.03 45.55
CA PRO A 327 33.92 -17.32 45.90
C PRO A 327 33.29 -18.01 47.13
N PRO A 328 33.75 -19.21 47.53
CA PRO A 328 33.17 -19.92 48.67
C PRO A 328 33.79 -19.47 49.99
N ASN A 329 32.96 -19.06 50.95
CA ASN A 329 32.91 -19.63 52.31
C ASN A 329 32.23 -18.71 53.34
N MET A 330 31.53 -19.41 54.25
CA MET A 330 31.51 -19.22 55.71
C MET A 330 30.31 -18.48 56.35
N PHE A 331 29.76 -19.17 57.37
CA PHE A 331 28.68 -18.85 58.33
C PHE A 331 27.25 -19.09 57.79
N GLU A 332 26.56 -20.19 58.11
CA GLU A 332 26.17 -20.77 59.41
C GLU A 332 25.36 -19.78 60.27
N TYR A 333 24.03 -19.83 60.14
CA TYR A 333 23.07 -19.47 61.19
C TYR A 333 21.70 -20.13 60.90
N ASP A 334 21.28 -21.00 61.81
CA ASP A 334 19.92 -21.55 61.91
C ASP A 334 18.91 -20.48 62.38
N GLY A 335 17.65 -20.58 61.96
CA GLY A 335 16.58 -19.70 62.45
C GLY A 335 15.20 -19.98 61.85
N ASP A 336 14.33 -20.55 62.67
CA ASP A 336 12.98 -21.05 62.43
C ASP A 336 11.87 -20.04 62.05
N GLY A 337 10.81 -20.56 61.42
CA GLY A 337 9.39 -20.11 61.54
C GLY A 337 8.91 -19.01 60.58
N ASN A 338 7.63 -18.80 60.29
CA ASN A 338 6.37 -19.51 60.53
C ASN A 338 5.27 -18.75 59.70
N GLU A 339 4.33 -19.50 59.12
CA GLU A 339 2.90 -19.20 58.82
C GLU A 339 2.34 -17.87 58.26
N ASN A 340 1.26 -18.09 57.48
CA ASN A 340 0.03 -17.30 57.21
C ASN A 340 -0.06 -16.50 55.89
N ASN A 341 -0.95 -16.86 54.95
CA ASN A 341 -2.43 -16.94 54.93
C ASN A 341 -3.06 -15.60 54.46
N GLY A 342 -3.87 -15.65 53.39
CA GLY A 342 -4.52 -14.46 52.83
C GLY A 342 -5.27 -14.67 51.52
N ASN A 343 -6.31 -15.49 51.56
CA ASN A 343 -7.39 -15.54 50.57
C ASN A 343 -8.16 -14.20 50.55
N ASN A 344 -8.54 -13.67 49.39
CA ASN A 344 -9.78 -12.89 49.28
C ASN A 344 -10.27 -12.77 47.83
N GLY A 345 -11.42 -13.40 47.55
CA GLY A 345 -12.25 -13.16 46.38
C GLY A 345 -13.42 -12.24 46.70
N ASN A 346 -13.94 -11.54 45.68
CA ASN A 346 -15.31 -11.04 45.53
C ASN A 346 -15.36 -10.30 44.17
N GLY A 347 -16.40 -10.27 43.34
CA GLY A 347 -17.79 -10.67 43.46
C GLY A 347 -18.57 -9.95 42.35
N ASN A 348 -19.59 -10.62 41.81
CA ASN A 348 -20.48 -10.22 40.71
C ASN A 348 -21.22 -8.87 40.87
N ASN A 349 -21.58 -8.26 39.73
CA ASN A 349 -22.89 -7.65 39.43
C ASN A 349 -22.89 -7.25 37.93
N GLY A 350 -23.89 -7.49 37.08
CA GLY A 350 -25.28 -7.85 37.28
C GLY A 350 -26.20 -6.89 36.48
N ASN A 351 -26.74 -7.38 35.37
CA ASN A 351 -28.11 -7.16 34.86
C ASN A 351 -28.50 -5.82 34.14
N GLY A 352 -29.30 -5.91 33.07
CA GLY A 352 -30.10 -4.77 32.57
C GLY A 352 -30.56 -4.68 31.10
N ASN A 353 -31.38 -5.62 30.65
CA ASN A 353 -32.50 -5.56 29.66
C ASN A 353 -32.73 -4.39 28.65
N ASN A 354 -33.06 -4.82 27.42
CA ASN A 354 -34.17 -4.45 26.50
C ASN A 354 -34.70 -3.00 26.40
N GLY A 355 -34.75 -2.52 25.14
CA GLY A 355 -35.64 -1.44 24.71
C GLY A 355 -35.83 -1.43 23.19
N ASN A 356 -36.88 -2.11 22.72
CA ASN A 356 -37.38 -2.08 21.34
C ASN A 356 -38.29 -0.85 21.17
N GLY A 357 -38.03 0.03 20.20
CA GLY A 357 -38.78 1.27 20.01
C GLY A 357 -39.00 1.60 18.54
N ASN A 358 -40.16 1.20 18.03
CA ASN A 358 -40.69 1.53 16.71
C ASN A 358 -41.41 2.90 16.77
N GLY A 359 -41.08 3.84 15.88
CA GLY A 359 -41.64 5.20 15.86
C GLY A 359 -41.84 5.72 14.44
N ASN A 360 -43.10 5.84 14.04
CA ASN A 360 -43.61 6.29 12.75
C ASN A 360 -43.47 7.81 12.50
N ASN A 361 -43.49 8.16 11.20
CA ASN A 361 -44.03 9.36 10.55
C ASN A 361 -43.91 10.73 11.24
N GLY A 362 -43.11 11.61 10.63
CA GLY A 362 -43.19 13.06 10.80
C GLY A 362 -42.95 13.77 9.46
N ASN A 363 -44.04 14.10 8.77
CA ASN A 363 -44.07 14.99 7.61
C ASN A 363 -43.86 16.44 8.09
N GLY A 364 -42.80 17.12 7.64
CA GLY A 364 -42.43 18.46 8.09
C GLY A 364 -41.92 19.32 6.96
N ASN A 365 -42.84 20.06 6.33
CA ASN A 365 -42.59 21.10 5.34
C ASN A 365 -42.14 22.39 6.06
N GLY A 366 -40.98 22.95 5.72
CA GLY A 366 -40.44 24.15 6.37
C GLY A 366 -39.60 25.00 5.42
N ASN A 367 -40.20 26.09 4.94
CA ASN A 367 -39.58 27.13 4.10
C ASN A 367 -38.63 28.06 4.88
N ASN A 368 -37.73 28.67 4.11
CA ASN A 368 -37.09 29.99 4.28
C ASN A 368 -36.29 30.31 5.55
N GLY A 369 -34.98 30.50 5.34
CA GLY A 369 -34.11 31.25 6.23
C GLY A 369 -32.94 31.87 5.46
N ASN A 370 -33.16 33.06 4.90
CA ASN A 370 -32.15 33.90 4.25
C ASN A 370 -31.27 34.53 5.34
N GLY A 371 -29.99 34.17 5.40
CA GLY A 371 -29.03 34.62 6.42
C GLY A 371 -27.79 35.26 5.79
N ASN A 372 -27.82 36.60 5.74
CA ASN A 372 -26.75 37.47 5.28
C ASN A 372 -25.71 37.68 6.39
N GLY A 373 -24.41 37.62 6.08
CA GLY A 373 -23.36 37.96 7.03
C GLY A 373 -21.95 37.71 6.51
N ASN A 374 -21.39 38.62 5.71
CA ASN A 374 -19.94 38.71 5.50
C ASN A 374 -19.44 40.07 5.98
N ASN A 375 -18.67 40.02 7.07
CA ASN A 375 -17.95 41.14 7.67
C ASN A 375 -16.52 40.65 7.92
N GLY A 376 -15.50 41.40 7.47
CA GLY A 376 -14.09 41.04 7.64
C GLY A 376 -13.25 41.61 6.49
N ASN A 377 -13.00 42.92 6.47
CA ASN A 377 -11.94 43.64 7.18
C ASN A 377 -10.54 43.29 6.66
N GLY A 378 -9.92 44.29 6.04
CA GLY A 378 -8.66 44.19 5.30
C GLY A 378 -7.43 44.02 6.18
N ASN A 379 -6.32 43.70 5.52
CA ASN A 379 -5.01 43.89 6.13
C ASN A 379 -3.97 44.37 5.11
N GLY A 380 -3.21 45.36 5.56
CA GLY A 380 -2.31 46.18 4.77
C GLY A 380 -1.02 45.46 4.38
N ASN A 381 -0.55 45.84 3.20
CA ASN A 381 0.70 45.41 2.58
C ASN A 381 1.88 46.12 3.27
N LYS A 382 2.77 45.38 3.95
CA LYS A 382 4.11 45.85 4.33
C LYS A 382 5.16 44.94 3.67
N PRO A 383 6.13 45.51 2.93
CA PRO A 383 7.21 44.73 2.34
C PRO A 383 8.29 44.42 3.39
N ILE A 384 8.62 43.15 3.56
CA ILE A 384 9.77 42.72 4.37
C ILE A 384 10.88 42.25 3.43
N GLY A 385 12.06 42.84 3.65
CA GLY A 385 13.26 42.66 2.84
C GLY A 385 13.84 41.24 2.89
N VAL A 386 14.58 40.94 1.82
CA VAL A 386 15.29 39.69 1.59
C VAL A 386 16.65 39.72 2.32
N PRO A 387 16.98 38.73 3.16
CA PRO A 387 18.37 38.43 3.49
C PRO A 387 18.91 37.34 2.56
N ARG A 388 19.94 37.69 1.80
CA ARG A 388 20.85 36.76 1.11
C ARG A 388 21.71 36.04 2.15
N PHE A 389 21.68 34.71 2.20
CA PHE A 389 22.70 33.76 2.69
C PHE A 389 22.04 32.38 2.50
N VAL A 390 22.59 31.35 1.84
CA VAL A 390 23.94 30.81 1.81
C VAL A 390 24.16 30.11 0.46
N ARG A 391 25.21 30.50 -0.25
CA ARG A 391 25.81 29.77 -1.37
C ARG A 391 27.11 29.20 -0.81
N ARG A 392 27.26 27.87 -0.77
CA ARG A 392 28.51 27.07 -0.72
C ARG A 392 28.33 25.85 0.19
N LEU A 393 28.22 24.68 -0.43
CA LEU A 393 28.88 23.43 -0.05
C LEU A 393 28.65 22.41 -1.17
N ARG A 394 29.43 22.54 -2.24
CA ARG A 394 29.72 21.47 -3.20
C ARG A 394 31.23 21.52 -3.42
N ALA A 395 31.95 20.69 -2.67
CA ALA A 395 33.29 20.22 -2.97
C ALA A 395 33.80 19.41 -1.76
N ALA A 396 33.38 18.15 -1.66
CA ALA A 396 34.18 17.10 -1.06
C ALA A 396 33.60 15.76 -1.53
N PHE A 397 34.48 14.85 -1.93
CA PHE A 397 34.24 13.45 -2.30
C PHE A 397 33.87 13.15 -3.76
N ALA A 398 34.91 13.13 -4.59
CA ALA A 398 35.22 12.00 -5.48
C ALA A 398 36.76 11.88 -5.53
N PRO A 399 37.32 10.67 -5.68
CA PRO A 399 38.76 10.40 -5.53
C PRO A 399 39.66 11.17 -6.50
#